data_AF-A0A840SKN5-F1
#
_entry.id   AF-A0A840SKN5-F1
#
_cell.length_a   1.000
_cell.length_b   1.000
_cell.length_c   1.000
_cell.angle_alpha   90.00
_cell.angle_beta   90.00
_cell.angle_gamma   90.00
#
_symmetry.space_group_name_H-M   'P 1'
#
loop_
_entity.id
_entity.type
_entity.pdbx_description
1 polymer ?
#
loop_
_entity_poly.entity_id
_entity_poly.type
_entity_poly.pdbx_seq_one_letter_code
_entity_poly.pdbx_strand_id
1 'polypeptide(L)'
;MQSDISTPVSRRSLLGLPDEAPGHISSLIVRCRPESLDTVAACIARLRIAEVAMAATSGKIIVTLETRDEDEIVGAMGAMERMRGVVSVALVFHQTDA
;
A
#
# COMPACT_ATOMS: atom_id res chain seq x y z
N MET A 1 34.01 20.26 24.11
CA MET A 1 33.24 20.76 22.95
C MET A 1 32.36 19.61 22.49
N GLN A 2 31.28 19.36 23.23
CA GLN A 2 30.35 18.27 22.95
C GLN A 2 29.29 18.84 22.00
N SER A 3 29.22 18.23 20.84
CA SER A 3 28.26 18.48 19.78
C SER A 3 26.86 18.11 20.24
N ASP A 4 26.00 19.11 20.45
CA ASP A 4 24.54 18.98 20.45
C ASP A 4 24.11 18.55 19.04
N ILE A 5 23.99 17.25 18.81
CA ILE A 5 23.34 16.72 17.62
C ILE A 5 21.84 16.84 17.89
N SER A 6 21.30 18.01 17.55
CA SER A 6 19.86 18.29 17.54
C SER A 6 19.14 17.18 16.78
N THR A 7 18.35 16.37 17.49
CA THR A 7 17.40 15.44 16.88
C THR A 7 16.56 16.22 15.86
N PRO A 8 16.38 15.72 14.62
CA PRO A 8 15.50 16.40 13.67
C PRO A 8 14.08 16.40 14.25
N VAL A 9 13.55 17.60 14.54
CA VAL A 9 12.19 17.75 15.06
C VAL A 9 11.22 17.59 13.88
N SER A 10 10.41 16.53 13.89
CA SER A 10 9.38 16.32 12.88
C SER A 10 8.38 17.49 12.87
N ARG A 11 7.83 17.81 11.69
CA ARG A 11 6.80 18.84 11.54
C ARG A 11 5.58 18.56 12.43
N ARG A 12 5.23 17.29 12.63
CA ARG A 12 4.12 16.87 13.50
C ARG A 12 4.41 17.21 14.97
N SER A 13 5.65 16.98 15.41
CA SER A 13 6.14 17.36 16.74
C SER A 13 6.08 18.88 16.96
N LEU A 14 6.43 19.69 15.94
CA LEU A 14 6.25 21.15 15.99
C LEU A 14 4.77 21.58 16.07
N LEU A 15 3.85 20.78 15.53
CA LEU A 15 2.42 21.04 15.55
C LEU A 15 1.70 20.44 16.77
N GLY A 16 2.42 19.79 17.69
CA GLY A 16 1.82 19.12 18.86
C GLY A 16 0.98 17.89 18.51
N LEU A 17 1.14 17.35 17.30
CA LEU A 17 0.52 16.10 16.89
C LEU A 17 1.35 14.92 17.39
N PRO A 18 0.72 13.79 17.77
CA PRO A 18 1.46 12.60 18.15
C PRO A 18 2.37 12.14 17.01
N ASP A 19 3.54 11.62 17.39
CA ASP A 19 4.48 10.97 16.49
C ASP A 19 3.88 9.61 16.12
N GLU A 20 3.09 9.59 15.05
CA GLU A 20 2.65 8.32 14.45
C GLU A 20 3.83 7.73 13.69
N ALA A 21 3.99 6.40 13.77
CA ALA A 21 5.00 5.71 12.98
C ALA A 21 4.87 6.09 11.49
N PRO A 22 6.00 6.20 10.76
CA PRO A 22 5.97 6.58 9.35
C PRO A 22 4.94 5.78 8.56
N GLY A 23 4.01 6.47 7.89
CA GLY A 23 3.04 5.81 7.03
C GLY A 23 3.73 5.32 5.76
N HIS A 24 3.44 4.09 5.34
CA HIS A 24 3.90 3.54 4.08
C HIS A 24 2.77 3.62 3.04
N ILE A 25 2.97 4.39 1.97
CA ILE A 25 2.05 4.46 0.82
C ILE A 25 2.66 3.68 -0.34
N SER A 26 1.93 2.72 -0.88
CA SER A 26 2.39 1.88 -1.98
C SER A 26 1.39 1.79 -3.11
N SER A 27 1.87 1.65 -4.34
CA SER A 27 1.03 1.34 -5.50
C SER A 27 1.38 -0.02 -6.07
N LEU A 28 0.35 -0.85 -6.24
CA LEU A 28 0.46 -2.18 -6.83
C LEU A 28 -0.26 -2.23 -8.18
N ILE A 29 0.27 -3.03 -9.09
CA ILE A 29 -0.48 -3.55 -10.23
C ILE A 29 -0.85 -5.00 -9.93
N VAL A 30 -2.15 -5.28 -9.89
CA VAL A 30 -2.68 -6.64 -9.87
C VAL A 30 -3.14 -6.98 -11.29
N ARG A 31 -2.57 -8.03 -11.87
CA ARG A 31 -3.09 -8.64 -13.10
C ARG A 31 -3.93 -9.85 -12.73
N CYS A 32 -5.13 -9.92 -13.29
CA CYS A 32 -6.04 -11.03 -13.16
C CYS A 32 -6.61 -11.41 -14.53
N ARG A 33 -7.31 -12.55 -14.59
CA ARG A 33 -8.06 -12.93 -15.78
C ARG A 33 -9.26 -11.97 -15.97
N PRO A 34 -9.55 -11.49 -17.18
CA PRO A 34 -10.67 -10.56 -17.43
C PRO A 34 -12.00 -11.03 -16.84
N GLU A 35 -12.32 -12.31 -16.94
CA GLU A 35 -13.53 -12.92 -16.38
C GLU A 35 -13.58 -12.94 -14.84
N SER A 36 -12.45 -12.68 -14.17
CA SER A 36 -12.35 -12.59 -12.71
C SER A 36 -12.24 -11.15 -12.21
N LEU A 37 -12.22 -10.15 -13.11
CA LEU A 37 -11.92 -8.75 -12.77
C LEU A 37 -12.80 -8.22 -11.64
N ASP A 38 -14.11 -8.30 -11.78
CA ASP A 38 -15.06 -7.74 -10.82
C ASP A 38 -14.96 -8.43 -9.45
N THR A 39 -14.72 -9.74 -9.46
CA THR A 39 -14.56 -10.51 -8.22
C THR A 39 -13.27 -10.14 -7.51
N VAL A 40 -12.15 -10.05 -8.23
CA VAL A 40 -10.85 -9.68 -7.66
C VAL A 40 -10.89 -8.24 -7.15
N ALA A 41 -11.44 -7.29 -7.91
CA ALA A 41 -11.59 -5.90 -7.49
C ALA A 41 -12.45 -5.79 -6.21
N ALA A 42 -13.57 -6.51 -6.14
CA ALA A 42 -14.42 -6.54 -4.95
C ALA A 42 -13.71 -7.17 -3.73
N CYS A 43 -12.90 -8.21 -3.92
CA CYS A 43 -12.09 -8.79 -2.86
C CYS A 43 -11.03 -7.81 -2.34
N ILE A 44 -10.35 -7.11 -3.24
CA ILE A 44 -9.34 -6.10 -2.88
C ILE A 44 -9.99 -4.94 -2.12
N ALA A 45 -11.13 -4.43 -2.59
CA ALA A 45 -11.85 -3.33 -1.94
C ALA A 45 -12.37 -3.65 -0.53
N ARG A 46 -12.34 -4.93 -0.10
CA ARG A 46 -12.66 -5.35 1.27
C ARG A 46 -11.46 -5.32 2.21
N LEU A 47 -10.25 -5.17 1.69
CA LEU A 47 -9.06 -5.00 2.50
C LEU A 47 -9.03 -3.55 3.01
N ARG A 48 -9.09 -3.35 4.33
CA ARG A 48 -9.11 -2.02 4.95
C ARG A 48 -7.94 -1.12 4.51
N ILE A 49 -6.79 -1.72 4.23
CA ILE A 49 -5.55 -1.05 3.85
C ILE A 49 -5.44 -0.78 2.35
N ALA A 50 -6.42 -1.19 1.53
CA ALA A 50 -6.33 -1.15 0.08
C ALA A 50 -7.47 -0.34 -0.56
N GLU A 51 -7.12 0.45 -1.57
CA GLU A 51 -8.05 1.14 -2.43
C GLU A 51 -7.85 0.72 -3.89
N VAL A 52 -8.93 0.42 -4.60
CA VAL A 52 -8.88 0.17 -6.04
C VAL A 52 -8.95 1.50 -6.78
N ALA A 53 -7.79 2.03 -7.19
CA ALA A 53 -7.69 3.28 -7.93
C ALA A 53 -8.21 3.16 -9.38
N MET A 54 -8.06 1.98 -9.99
CA MET A 54 -8.53 1.72 -11.35
C MET A 54 -8.70 0.21 -11.60
N ALA A 55 -9.73 -0.16 -12.38
CA ALA A 55 -9.89 -1.50 -12.95
C ALA A 55 -10.14 -1.38 -14.46
N ALA A 56 -9.35 -2.09 -15.27
CA ALA A 56 -9.50 -2.13 -16.72
C ALA A 56 -9.98 -3.51 -17.19
N THR A 57 -10.82 -3.52 -18.23
CA THR A 57 -11.38 -4.75 -18.84
C THR A 57 -10.33 -5.73 -19.36
N SER A 58 -9.07 -5.29 -19.51
CA SER A 58 -7.92 -6.14 -19.82
C SER A 58 -7.45 -7.03 -18.66
N GLY A 59 -8.06 -6.92 -17.46
CA GLY A 59 -7.64 -7.64 -16.26
C GLY A 59 -6.55 -6.94 -15.46
N LYS A 60 -6.26 -5.67 -15.75
CA LYS A 60 -5.33 -4.83 -14.98
C LYS A 60 -6.08 -4.04 -13.90
N ILE A 61 -5.63 -4.14 -12.66
CA ILE A 61 -6.12 -3.37 -11.52
C ILE A 61 -4.94 -2.58 -10.93
N ILE A 62 -5.15 -1.28 -10.66
CA ILE A 62 -4.22 -0.45 -9.90
C ILE A 62 -4.77 -0.34 -8.49
N VAL A 63 -3.93 -0.63 -7.51
CA VAL A 63 -4.28 -0.64 -6.09
C VAL A 63 -3.34 0.30 -5.34
N THR A 64 -3.88 1.12 -4.46
CA THR A 64 -3.11 1.90 -3.49
C THR A 64 -3.20 1.23 -2.14
N LEU A 65 -2.08 1.10 -1.44
CA LEU A 65 -2.02 0.63 -0.06
C LEU A 65 -1.57 1.75 0.87
N GLU A 66 -2.21 1.85 2.03
CA GLU A 66 -1.76 2.62 3.17
C GLU A 66 -1.52 1.67 4.35
N THR A 67 -0.28 1.59 4.79
CA THR A 67 0.23 0.55 5.69
C THR A 67 1.15 1.12 6.75
N ARG A 68 1.30 0.41 7.86
CA ARG A 68 2.14 0.82 8.99
C ARG A 68 3.61 0.47 8.82
N ASP A 69 3.88 -0.56 8.02
CA ASP A 69 5.21 -1.12 7.79
C ASP A 69 5.26 -1.90 6.46
N GLU A 70 6.46 -2.34 6.07
CA GLU A 70 6.67 -3.15 4.88
C GLU A 70 6.05 -4.55 4.99
N ASP A 71 5.94 -5.11 6.19
CA ASP A 71 5.37 -6.44 6.42
C ASP A 71 3.88 -6.48 6.04
N GLU A 72 3.13 -5.41 6.32
CA GLU A 72 1.74 -5.29 5.87
C GLU A 72 1.62 -5.25 4.35
N ILE A 73 2.56 -4.61 3.64
CA ILE A 73 2.59 -4.58 2.17
C ILE A 73 2.82 -5.98 1.62
N VAL A 74 3.84 -6.68 2.13
CA VAL A 74 4.16 -8.06 1.73
C VAL A 74 2.98 -9.00 2.03
N GLY A 75 2.35 -8.85 3.19
CA GLY A 75 1.15 -9.59 3.58
C GLY A 75 -0.02 -9.36 2.63
N ALA A 76 -0.28 -8.10 2.26
CA ALA A 76 -1.33 -7.73 1.31
C ALA A 76 -1.07 -8.31 -0.09
N MET A 77 0.16 -8.20 -0.59
CA MET A 77 0.55 -8.79 -1.88
C MET A 77 0.32 -10.30 -1.88
N GLY A 78 0.80 -11.01 -0.86
CA GLY A 78 0.59 -12.46 -0.74
C GLY A 78 -0.90 -12.83 -0.64
N ALA A 79 -1.72 -12.03 0.03
CA ALA A 79 -3.17 -12.26 0.08
C ALA A 79 -3.82 -12.10 -1.30
N MET A 80 -3.44 -11.08 -2.08
CA MET A 80 -3.91 -10.85 -3.44
C MET A 80 -3.45 -11.95 -4.41
N GLU A 81 -2.20 -12.40 -4.32
CA GLU A 81 -1.66 -13.48 -5.16
C GLU A 81 -2.43 -14.80 -5.01
N ARG A 82 -2.99 -15.07 -3.82
CA ARG A 82 -3.80 -16.27 -3.55
C ARG A 82 -5.25 -16.15 -4.01
N MET A 83 -5.71 -14.97 -4.44
CA MET A 83 -7.07 -14.80 -4.94
C MET A 83 -7.26 -15.56 -6.25
N ARG A 84 -8.34 -16.35 -6.35
CA ARG A 84 -8.67 -17.07 -7.58
C ARG A 84 -8.81 -16.06 -8.73
N GLY A 85 -8.12 -16.33 -9.83
CA GLY A 85 -8.15 -15.49 -11.03
C GLY A 85 -7.03 -14.47 -11.10
N VAL A 86 -6.31 -14.19 -10.00
CA VAL A 86 -5.09 -13.38 -10.04
C VAL A 86 -3.97 -14.15 -10.75
N VAL A 87 -3.22 -13.42 -11.57
CA VAL A 87 -2.09 -13.91 -12.39
C VAL A 87 -0.77 -13.40 -11.83
N SER A 88 -0.72 -12.12 -11.41
CA SER A 88 0.47 -11.55 -10.77
C SER A 88 0.12 -10.31 -9.94
N VAL A 89 0.91 -10.06 -8.91
CA VAL A 89 0.90 -8.79 -8.16
C VAL A 89 2.31 -8.19 -8.25
N ALA A 90 2.41 -6.89 -8.52
CA ALA A 90 3.69 -6.21 -8.63
C ALA A 90 3.64 -4.85 -7.94
N LEU A 91 4.64 -4.58 -7.09
CA LEU A 91 4.86 -3.26 -6.50
C LEU A 91 5.48 -2.33 -7.55
N VAL A 92 4.85 -1.18 -7.77
CA VAL A 92 5.31 -0.17 -8.75
C VAL A 92 5.87 1.06 -8.05
N PHE A 93 5.32 1.40 -6.90
CA PHE A 93 5.74 2.56 -6.12
C PHE A 93 5.66 2.24 -4.63
N HIS A 94 6.62 2.78 -3.88
CA HIS A 94 6.65 2.72 -2.44
C HIS A 94 7.25 4.02 -1.89
N GLN A 95 6.58 4.63 -0.92
CA GLN A 95 7.08 5.78 -0.19
C GLN A 95 6.80 5.62 1.30
N THR A 96 7.79 5.99 2.11
CA THR A 96 7.67 6.23 3.54
C THR A 96 7.51 7.72 3.79
N ASP A 97 6.57 8.11 4.64
CA ASP A 97 6.43 9.49 5.11
C ASP A 97 6.95 9.57 6.56
N ALA A 98 8.08 10.25 6.76
CA ALA A 98 8.80 10.37 8.04
C ALA A 98 8.61 11.76 8.67
#